data_AF-A0A423IKL7-F1
#
_entry.id   AF-A0A423IKL7-F1
#
_cell.length_a   1.000
_cell.length_b   1.000
_cell.length_c   1.000
_cell.angle_alpha   90.00
_cell.angle_beta   90.00
_cell.angle_gamma   90.00
#
_symmetry.space_group_name_H-M   'P 1'
#
loop_
_entity.id
_entity.type
_entity.pdbx_description
1 polymer ?
#
loop_
_entity_poly.entity_id
_entity_poly.type
_entity_poly.pdbx_seq_one_letter_code
_entity_poly.pdbx_strand_id
1 'polypeptide(L)'
;MTKPFDMALFLSGVLTGSKVTQQRHLRQARIMQAAIQQRWQRDNPWTWQLKHLRWFLTQHLKNHSDATQYYYRLTALLVCKRLGNNRELLI
;
A
#
# COMPACT_ATOMS: atom_id res chain seq x y z
N MET A 1 16.40 -12.14 -2.86
CA MET A 1 15.38 -12.73 -3.75
C MET A 1 15.58 -12.17 -5.15
N THR A 2 15.66 -13.02 -6.17
CA THR A 2 15.92 -12.64 -7.57
C THR A 2 14.68 -12.18 -8.34
N LYS A 3 13.47 -12.31 -7.76
CA LYS A 3 12.21 -11.86 -8.39
C LYS A 3 11.47 -10.90 -7.46
N PRO A 4 11.08 -9.69 -7.92
CA PRO A 4 10.28 -8.77 -7.12
C PRO A 4 8.89 -9.38 -6.85
N PHE A 5 8.35 -9.11 -5.66
CA PHE A 5 7.02 -9.57 -5.30
C PHE A 5 5.93 -9.01 -6.26
N ASP A 6 5.00 -9.87 -6.68
CA ASP A 6 3.93 -9.48 -7.61
C ASP A 6 2.77 -8.78 -6.88
N MET A 7 2.85 -7.45 -6.83
CA MET A 7 1.82 -6.61 -6.23
C MET A 7 0.46 -6.71 -6.95
N ALA A 8 0.43 -7.01 -8.25
CA ALA A 8 -0.81 -7.13 -9.00
C ALA A 8 -1.57 -8.40 -8.62
N LEU A 9 -0.85 -9.52 -8.51
CA LEU A 9 -1.43 -10.76 -8.02
C LEU A 9 -1.96 -10.60 -6.59
N PHE A 10 -1.21 -9.92 -5.72
CA PHE A 10 -1.61 -9.65 -4.35
C PHE A 10 -2.94 -8.88 -4.27
N LEU A 11 -3.09 -7.79 -5.05
CA LEU A 11 -4.28 -6.93 -4.99
C LEU A 11 -5.46 -7.39 -5.86
N SER A 12 -5.28 -8.40 -6.72
CA SER A 12 -6.30 -8.83 -7.70
C SER A 12 -7.70 -9.10 -7.10
N GLY A 13 -7.78 -9.65 -5.89
CA GLY A 13 -9.05 -9.95 -5.20
C GLY A 13 -9.74 -8.75 -4.53
N VAL A 14 -9.11 -7.57 -4.48
CA VAL A 14 -9.67 -6.37 -3.82
C VAL A 14 -9.75 -5.15 -4.73
N LEU A 15 -9.12 -5.20 -5.91
CA LEU A 15 -9.19 -4.13 -6.90
C LEU A 15 -10.59 -4.08 -7.54
N THR A 16 -11.24 -2.92 -7.44
CA THR A 16 -12.54 -2.67 -8.04
C THR A 16 -12.50 -1.38 -8.87
N GLY A 17 -13.57 -1.12 -9.63
CA GLY A 17 -13.70 0.07 -10.46
C GLY A 17 -12.95 -0.03 -11.79
N SER A 18 -12.72 1.13 -12.43
CA SER A 18 -12.15 1.22 -13.78
C SER A 18 -10.69 0.75 -13.84
N LYS A 19 -10.24 0.32 -15.03
CA LYS A 19 -8.84 -0.08 -15.27
C LYS A 19 -7.84 1.02 -14.86
N VAL A 20 -8.19 2.29 -15.09
CA VAL A 20 -7.35 3.44 -14.72
C VAL A 20 -7.21 3.55 -13.20
N THR A 21 -8.31 3.41 -12.45
CA THR A 21 -8.28 3.43 -10.99
C THR A 21 -7.50 2.24 -10.44
N GLN A 22 -7.69 1.04 -11.00
CA GLN A 22 -6.93 -0.13 -10.59
C GLN A 22 -5.41 0.05 -10.81
N GLN A 23 -5.01 0.59 -11.97
CA GLN A 23 -3.59 0.87 -12.26
C GLN A 23 -2.99 1.90 -11.31
N ARG A 24 -3.77 2.92 -10.88
CA ARG A 24 -3.33 3.87 -9.86
C ARG A 24 -2.99 3.16 -8.55
N HIS A 25 -3.89 2.32 -8.05
CA HIS A 25 -3.65 1.56 -6.83
C HIS A 25 -2.43 0.66 -6.95
N LEU A 26 -2.25 -0.02 -8.08
CA LEU A 26 -1.07 -0.85 -8.33
C LEU A 26 0.23 -0.05 -8.29
N ARG A 27 0.26 1.12 -8.93
CA ARG A 27 1.44 2.00 -8.92
C ARG A 27 1.74 2.46 -7.51
N GLN A 28 0.74 2.92 -6.76
CA GLN A 28 0.91 3.39 -5.38
C GLN A 28 1.36 2.26 -4.45
N ALA A 29 0.79 1.06 -4.57
CA ALA A 29 1.16 -0.08 -3.74
C ALA A 29 2.61 -0.53 -3.99
N ARG A 30 3.11 -0.45 -5.23
CA ARG A 30 4.54 -0.70 -5.54
C ARG A 30 5.46 0.35 -4.91
N ILE A 31 5.05 1.62 -4.86
CA ILE A 31 5.81 2.67 -4.19
C ILE A 31 5.84 2.42 -2.68
N MET A 32 4.69 2.05 -2.08
CA MET A 32 4.62 1.64 -0.69
C MET A 32 5.58 0.48 -0.40
N GLN A 33 5.60 -0.53 -1.26
CA GLN A 33 6.50 -1.68 -1.15
C GLN A 33 7.96 -1.27 -1.17
N ALA A 34 8.38 -0.46 -2.15
CA ALA A 34 9.76 0.01 -2.23
C ALA A 34 10.18 0.78 -0.97
N ALA A 35 9.33 1.70 -0.48
CA ALA A 35 9.61 2.50 0.71
C ALA A 35 9.68 1.66 2.00
N ILE A 36 8.76 0.70 2.16
CA ILE A 36 8.74 -0.20 3.32
C ILE A 36 9.92 -1.18 3.26
N GLN A 37 10.23 -1.71 2.08
CA GLN A 37 11.40 -2.57 1.85
C GLN A 37 12.69 -1.82 2.21
N GLN A 38 12.84 -0.58 1.74
CA GLN A 38 14.03 0.22 2.03
C GLN A 38 14.24 0.43 3.53
N ARG A 39 13.15 0.64 4.30
CA ARG A 39 13.25 0.93 5.73
C ARG A 39 13.34 -0.31 6.63
N TRP A 40 12.62 -1.38 6.33
CA TRP A 40 12.51 -2.56 7.20
C TRP A 40 12.96 -3.87 6.57
N GLN A 41 13.42 -3.86 5.33
CA GLN A 41 13.77 -5.07 4.57
C GLN A 41 12.58 -6.05 4.48
N ARG A 42 11.36 -5.51 4.34
CA ARG A 42 10.09 -6.26 4.17
C ARG A 42 9.47 -6.07 2.79
N ASP A 43 9.88 -6.92 1.85
CA ASP A 43 9.45 -6.83 0.45
C ASP A 43 8.06 -7.42 0.27
N ASN A 44 7.76 -8.47 1.04
CA ASN A 44 6.50 -9.18 0.96
C ASN A 44 5.39 -8.46 1.76
N PRO A 45 4.35 -7.91 1.10
CA PRO A 45 3.23 -7.22 1.74
C PRO A 45 2.46 -8.07 2.74
N TRP A 46 2.46 -9.40 2.60
CA TRP A 46 1.86 -10.31 3.58
C TRP A 46 2.47 -10.20 4.98
N THR A 47 3.71 -9.71 5.07
CA THR A 47 4.40 -9.51 6.36
C THR A 47 4.19 -8.13 6.94
N TRP A 48 3.43 -7.26 6.27
CA TRP A 48 3.25 -5.89 6.73
C TRP A 48 2.34 -5.84 7.96
N GLN A 49 2.76 -5.01 8.90
CA GLN A 49 2.00 -4.67 10.09
C GLN A 49 1.50 -3.23 9.98
N LEU A 50 0.51 -2.88 10.79
CA LEU A 50 -0.04 -1.52 10.84
C LEU A 50 1.05 -0.45 10.97
N LYS A 51 2.10 -0.70 11.76
CA LYS A 51 3.19 0.26 11.94
C LYS A 51 3.88 0.66 10.62
N HIS A 52 3.97 -0.26 9.65
CA HIS A 52 4.58 0.01 8.35
C HIS A 52 3.70 0.96 7.53
N LEU A 53 2.39 0.67 7.50
CA LEU A 53 1.40 1.50 6.80
C LEU A 53 1.27 2.88 7.43
N ARG A 54 1.17 2.95 8.77
CA ARG A 54 1.08 4.21 9.52
C ARG A 54 2.30 5.08 9.30
N TRP A 55 3.50 4.50 9.36
CA TRP A 55 4.72 5.25 9.06
C TRP A 55 4.75 5.74 7.62
N PHE A 56 4.36 4.92 6.63
CA PHE A 56 4.35 5.37 5.24
C PHE A 56 3.44 6.60 5.08
N LEU A 57 2.24 6.55 5.64
CA LEU A 57 1.27 7.64 5.50
C LEU A 57 1.61 8.89 6.31
N THR A 58 2.18 8.74 7.51
CA THR A 58 2.45 9.87 8.41
C THR A 58 3.86 10.43 8.33
N GLN A 59 4.84 9.62 7.91
CA GLN A 59 6.25 10.01 7.90
C GLN A 59 6.82 10.07 6.49
N HIS A 60 6.57 9.05 5.65
CA HIS A 60 7.09 9.07 4.28
C HIS A 60 6.34 10.10 3.41
N LEU A 61 5.03 10.23 3.59
CA LEU A 61 4.21 11.20 2.86
C LEU A 61 4.07 12.57 3.51
N LYS A 62 4.77 12.85 4.63
CA LYS A 62 4.55 14.07 5.44
C LYS A 62 4.61 15.40 4.68
N ASN A 63 5.43 15.47 3.63
CA ASN A 63 5.64 16.67 2.81
C ASN A 63 4.87 16.63 1.48
N HIS A 64 4.01 15.63 1.26
CA HIS A 64 3.20 15.52 0.06
C HIS A 64 1.87 16.24 0.26
N SER A 65 1.25 16.68 -0.84
CA SER A 65 -0.06 17.32 -0.82
C SER A 65 -1.14 16.41 -0.24
N ASP A 66 -2.17 17.01 0.36
CA ASP A 66 -3.31 16.30 0.93
C ASP A 66 -3.98 15.37 -0.09
N ALA A 67 -4.08 15.80 -1.35
CA ALA A 67 -4.59 14.98 -2.44
C ALA A 67 -3.74 13.71 -2.65
N THR A 68 -2.41 13.83 -2.61
CA THR A 68 -1.51 12.68 -2.73
C THR A 68 -1.68 11.75 -1.54
N GLN A 69 -1.67 12.29 -0.32
CA GLN A 69 -1.88 11.52 0.90
C GLN A 69 -3.22 10.77 0.88
N TYR A 70 -4.28 11.44 0.44
CA TYR A 70 -5.62 10.87 0.30
C TYR A 70 -5.64 9.63 -0.61
N TYR A 71 -5.07 9.70 -1.81
CA TYR A 71 -5.04 8.53 -2.71
C TYR A 71 -4.18 7.38 -2.16
N TYR A 72 -3.10 7.68 -1.46
CA TYR A 72 -2.32 6.64 -0.78
C TYR A 72 -3.08 6.00 0.39
N ARG A 73 -3.89 6.76 1.14
CA ARG A 73 -4.79 6.18 2.16
C ARG A 73 -5.78 5.21 1.53
N LEU A 74 -6.39 5.56 0.39
CA LEU A 74 -7.28 4.64 -0.34
C LEU A 74 -6.57 3.35 -0.74
N THR A 75 -5.33 3.44 -1.24
CA THR A 75 -4.52 2.25 -1.56
C THR A 75 -4.18 1.43 -0.31
N ALA A 76 -3.85 2.08 0.80
CA ALA A 76 -3.56 1.40 2.07
C ALA A 76 -4.79 0.65 2.62
N LEU A 77 -6.01 1.17 2.43
CA LEU A 77 -7.24 0.46 2.78
C LEU A 77 -7.41 -0.85 1.98
N LEU A 78 -7.09 -0.84 0.68
CA LEU A 78 -7.12 -2.06 -0.14
C LEU A 78 -6.09 -3.09 0.35
N VAL A 79 -4.88 -2.64 0.71
CA VAL A 79 -3.86 -3.52 1.30
C VAL A 79 -4.34 -4.10 2.62
N CYS A 80 -4.91 -3.29 3.53
CA CYS A 80 -5.48 -3.76 4.79
C CYS A 80 -6.57 -4.81 4.58
N LYS A 81 -7.51 -4.54 3.66
CA LYS A 81 -8.57 -5.47 3.27
C LYS A 81 -7.98 -6.80 2.81
N ARG A 82 -6.91 -6.75 2.00
CA ARG A 82 -6.24 -7.95 1.50
C ARG A 82 -5.54 -8.77 2.59
N LEU A 83 -5.01 -8.09 3.62
CA LEU A 83 -4.38 -8.71 4.78
C LEU A 83 -5.38 -9.30 5.79
N GLY A 84 -6.69 -9.22 5.54
CA GLY A 84 -7.72 -9.64 6.50
C GLY A 84 -7.83 -8.71 7.72
N ASN A 85 -7.15 -7.55 7.67
CA ASN A 85 -7.23 -6.55 8.71
C ASN A 85 -8.43 -5.65 8.43
N ASN A 86 -9.60 -6.06 8.91
CA ASN A 86 -10.85 -5.29 8.81
C ASN A 86 -10.90 -4.13 9.83
N ARG A 87 -9.76 -3.53 10.13
CA ARG A 87 -9.69 -2.44 11.11
C ARG A 87 -9.83 -1.11 10.37
N GLU A 88 -10.70 -0.26 10.90
CA GLU A 88 -10.82 1.18 10.65
C GLU A 88 -9.50 1.90 10.99
N LEU A 89 -8.44 1.67 10.21
CA LEU A 89 -7.08 1.94 10.67
C LEU A 89 -6.42 3.20 10.14
N LEU A 90 -7.18 4.18 9.68
CA LEU A 90 -6.64 5.44 9.14
C LEU A 90 -7.43 6.67 9.57
N ILE A 91 -7.89 6.71 10.82
CA ILE A 91 -8.17 7.98 11.51
C ILE A 91 -6.88 8.44 12.18
#